data_AF-A0A212R4W0-F1
#
_entry.id   AF-A0A212R4W0-F1
#
_cell.length_a   1.000
_cell.length_b   1.000
_cell.length_c   1.000
_cell.angle_alpha   90.00
_cell.angle_beta   90.00
_cell.angle_gamma   90.00
#
_symmetry.space_group_name_H-M   'P 1'
#
loop_
_entity.id
_entity.type
_entity.pdbx_description
1 polymer ?
#
loop_
_entity_poly.entity_id
_entity_poly.type
_entity_poly.pdbx_seq_one_letter_code
_entity_poly.pdbx_strand_id
1 'polypeptide(L)'
;MRLLRPGFRHCFCLIENEDDWILIDPLKSSVRLEILRHIQLQSLIDHYRATGRTLLLGARAPTATTAESSIRPMSCVELVKRLLAVRAPAVWTPYQLYACLLDGREFNEPG
;
A
#
# COMPACT_ATOMS: atom_id res chain seq x y z
N MET A 1 -3.68 -22.06 8.20
CA MET A 1 -3.60 -20.71 7.59
C MET A 1 -2.44 -20.72 6.60
N ARG A 2 -2.74 -20.47 5.33
CA ARG A 2 -1.85 -20.58 4.16
C ARG A 2 -0.50 -19.87 4.43
N LEU A 3 0.62 -20.53 4.13
CA LEU A 3 1.98 -20.01 4.34
C LEU A 3 2.14 -18.63 3.68
N LEU A 4 1.95 -17.57 4.44
CA LEU A 4 2.40 -16.24 4.05
C LEU A 4 3.90 -16.16 4.33
N ARG A 5 4.67 -15.54 3.43
CA ARG A 5 6.10 -15.30 3.66
C ARG A 5 6.24 -14.57 5.02
N PRO A 6 7.04 -15.08 5.96
CA PRO A 6 7.30 -14.38 7.22
C PRO A 6 7.68 -12.92 6.96
N GLY A 7 7.09 -11.98 7.71
CA GLY A 7 7.24 -10.53 7.51
C GLY A 7 6.14 -9.87 6.68
N PHE A 8 5.46 -10.59 5.78
CA PHE A 8 4.43 -10.02 4.88
C PHE A 8 3.01 -10.44 5.28
N ARG A 9 2.58 -10.00 6.45
CA ARG A 9 1.26 -10.34 7.03
C ARG A 9 0.17 -9.32 6.73
N HIS A 10 0.55 -8.09 6.45
CA HIS A 10 -0.36 -6.95 6.30
C HIS A 10 0.26 -5.89 5.41
N CYS A 11 -0.57 -5.10 4.72
CA CYS A 11 -0.14 -3.94 3.95
C CYS A 11 -1.17 -2.81 4.08
N PHE A 12 -0.67 -1.58 4.04
CA PHE A 12 -1.43 -0.35 4.08
C PHE A 12 -0.69 0.68 3.22
N CYS A 13 -1.29 1.85 2.98
CA CYS A 13 -0.64 2.91 2.22
C CYS A 13 -0.76 4.26 2.93
N LEU A 14 0.21 5.13 2.64
CA LEU A 14 0.12 6.54 2.93
C LEU A 14 0.04 7.27 1.58
N ILE A 15 -0.88 8.23 1.49
CA ILE A 15 -1.03 9.08 0.30
C ILE A 15 -0.70 10.50 0.71
N GLU A 16 0.25 11.11 0.00
CA GLU A 16 0.57 12.52 0.15
C GLU A 16 -0.59 13.37 -0.38
N ASN A 17 -0.99 14.37 0.39
CA ASN A 17 -2.02 15.32 0.03
C ASN A 17 -1.61 16.70 0.55
N GLU A 18 -1.18 17.58 -0.36
CA GLU A 18 -0.58 18.88 -0.03
C GLU A 18 0.63 18.68 0.91
N ASP A 19 0.60 19.25 2.11
CA ASP A 19 1.67 19.13 3.13
C ASP A 19 1.40 18.01 4.16
N ASP A 20 0.33 17.24 3.96
CA ASP A 20 -0.14 16.22 4.89
C ASP A 20 -0.07 14.81 4.27
N TRP A 21 -0.04 13.79 5.13
CA TRP A 21 -0.17 12.40 4.70
C TRP A 21 -1.46 11.79 5.21
N ILE A 22 -2.14 11.04 4.34
CA ILE A 22 -3.32 10.27 4.69
C ILE A 22 -2.91 8.81 4.83
N LEU A 23 -2.88 8.32 6.07
CA LEU A 23 -2.75 6.90 6.37
C LEU A 23 -4.06 6.19 6.06
N ILE A 24 -3.99 5.10 5.30
CA ILE A 24 -5.13 4.26 4.98
C ILE A 24 -4.79 2.82 5.33
N ASP A 25 -5.29 2.36 6.47
CA ASP A 25 -4.97 1.06 7.05
C ASP A 25 -6.23 0.15 7.15
N PRO A 26 -6.35 -0.88 6.28
CA PRO A 26 -7.42 -1.86 6.35
C PRO A 26 -7.25 -2.78 7.56
N LEU A 27 -8.12 -2.63 8.55
CA LEU A 27 -8.24 -3.53 9.69
C LEU A 27 -9.18 -4.71 9.34
N LYS A 28 -9.27 -5.69 10.24
CA LYS A 28 -10.08 -6.91 10.00
C LYS A 28 -11.56 -6.62 9.67
N SER A 29 -12.13 -5.55 10.22
CA SER A 29 -13.56 -5.21 10.11
C SER A 29 -13.81 -3.73 9.83
N SER A 30 -12.77 -2.94 9.60
CA SER A 30 -12.87 -1.50 9.41
C SER A 30 -11.68 -0.98 8.61
N VAL A 31 -11.75 0.27 8.17
CA VAL A 31 -10.61 0.98 7.58
C VAL A 31 -10.27 2.13 8.51
N ARG A 32 -9.04 2.18 8.99
CA ARG A 32 -8.51 3.33 9.72
C ARG A 32 -8.04 4.37 8.71
N LEU A 33 -8.50 5.60 8.90
CA LEU A 33 -8.06 6.79 8.19
C LEU A 33 -7.47 7.76 9.21
N GLU A 34 -6.27 8.24 8.96
CA GLU A 34 -5.60 9.19 9.85
C GLU A 34 -4.83 10.22 9.02
N ILE A 35 -4.97 11.50 9.39
CA ILE A 35 -4.23 12.59 8.75
C ILE A 35 -3.00 12.87 9.61
N LEU A 36 -1.82 12.64 9.04
CA LEU A 36 -0.53 12.92 9.65
C LEU A 36 -0.08 14.29 9.16
N ARG A 37 -0.28 15.31 10.01
CA ARG A 37 -0.07 16.70 9.62
C ARG A 37 1.38 17.11 9.67
N HIS A 38 1.84 17.80 8.62
CA HIS A 38 3.18 18.41 8.54
C HIS A 38 4.33 17.44 8.87
N ILE A 39 4.16 16.14 8.60
CA ILE A 39 5.21 15.15 8.80
C ILE A 39 6.04 15.04 7.53
N GLN A 40 7.34 15.26 7.66
CA GLN A 40 8.29 15.07 6.56
C GLN A 40 8.37 13.60 6.14
N LEU A 41 8.50 13.35 4.84
CA LEU A 41 8.65 12.01 4.27
C LEU A 41 9.76 11.20 4.97
N GLN A 42 10.91 11.82 5.24
CA GLN A 42 12.03 11.13 5.90
C GLN A 42 11.66 10.63 7.30
N SER A 43 10.93 11.43 8.08
CA SER A 43 10.45 11.03 9.40
C SER A 43 9.51 9.82 9.34
N LEU A 44 8.69 9.73 8.31
CA LEU A 44 7.84 8.55 8.07
C LEU A 44 8.70 7.33 7.73
N ILE A 45 9.66 7.47 6.83
CA ILE A 45 10.57 6.39 6.44
C ILE A 45 11.27 5.83 7.67
N ASP A 46 11.86 6.70 8.48
CA ASP A 46 12.61 6.32 9.68
C ASP A 46 11.71 5.62 10.71
N HIS A 47 10.52 6.18 10.98
CA HIS A 47 9.55 5.58 11.90
C HIS A 47 9.12 4.18 11.47
N TYR A 48 8.79 4.00 10.18
CA TYR A 48 8.29 2.73 9.67
C TYR A 48 9.41 1.69 9.55
N ARG A 49 10.64 2.09 9.23
CA ARG A 49 11.81 1.20 9.29
C ARG A 49 12.11 0.73 10.70
N ALA A 50 12.12 1.65 11.68
CA ALA A 50 12.36 1.34 13.08
C ALA A 50 11.34 0.35 13.67
N THR A 51 10.15 0.26 13.06
CA THR A 51 9.09 -0.68 13.44
C THR A 51 9.11 -1.99 12.63
N GLY A 52 10.18 -2.23 11.85
CA GLY A 52 10.40 -3.47 11.12
C GLY A 52 9.51 -3.65 9.88
N ARG A 53 9.01 -2.56 9.30
CA ARG A 53 8.17 -2.59 8.11
C ARG A 53 9.01 -2.41 6.85
N THR A 54 8.58 -3.04 5.76
CA THR A 54 9.11 -2.81 4.41
C THR A 54 8.36 -1.66 3.77
N LEU A 55 9.08 -0.74 3.12
CA LEU A 55 8.52 0.44 2.50
C LEU A 55 8.80 0.46 1.01
N LEU A 56 7.82 0.95 0.26
CA LEU A 56 7.94 1.30 -1.14
C LEU A 56 7.46 2.73 -1.33
N LEU A 57 8.27 3.54 -1.99
CA LEU A 57 7.96 4.91 -2.37
C LEU A 57 7.77 4.97 -3.87
N GLY A 58 6.74 5.66 -4.32
CA GLY A 58 6.43 5.74 -5.74
C GLY A 58 5.27 6.66 -6.04
N ALA A 59 5.10 6.94 -7.33
CA ALA A 59 3.98 7.69 -7.81
C ALA A 59 2.77 6.76 -7.99
N ARG A 60 1.59 7.25 -7.58
CA ARG A 60 0.34 6.59 -7.96
C ARG A 60 0.14 6.78 -9.46
N ALA A 61 -0.09 5.68 -10.18
CA ALA A 61 -0.47 5.74 -11.59
C ALA A 61 -1.73 6.60 -11.75
N PRO A 62 -1.82 7.45 -12.80
CA PRO A 62 -3.03 8.19 -13.10
C PRO A 62 -4.21 7.22 -13.15
N THR A 63 -5.33 7.57 -12.51
CA THR A 63 -6.51 6.71 -12.52
C THR A 63 -7.00 6.53 -13.95
N ALA A 64 -6.63 5.42 -14.58
CA ALA A 64 -7.22 5.00 -15.83
C ALA A 64 -8.67 4.59 -15.51
N THR A 65 -9.63 5.37 -16.02
CA THR A 65 -11.07 5.13 -15.94
C THR A 65 -11.41 3.85 -16.70
N THR A 66 -11.10 2.70 -16.13
CA THR A 66 -11.45 1.41 -16.68
C THR A 66 -12.11 0.64 -15.55
N ALA A 67 -13.44 0.69 -15.56
CA ALA A 67 -14.30 0.07 -14.57
C ALA A 67 -14.26 -1.45 -14.70
N GLU A 68 -13.15 -2.08 -14.32
CA GLU A 68 -13.16 -3.51 -14.06
C GLU A 68 -13.78 -3.73 -12.69
N SER A 69 -15.11 -3.76 -12.68
CA SER A 69 -15.93 -4.14 -11.54
C SER A 69 -15.81 -5.64 -11.28
N SER A 70 -14.59 -6.10 -10.95
CA SER A 70 -14.41 -7.43 -10.39
C SER A 70 -14.81 -7.34 -8.92
N ILE A 71 -15.96 -7.93 -8.58
CA ILE A 71 -16.36 -8.13 -7.19
C ILE A 71 -15.31 -9.05 -6.57
N ARG A 72 -14.46 -8.49 -5.71
CA ARG A 72 -13.42 -9.22 -4.99
C ARG A 72 -13.59 -9.05 -3.50
N PRO A 73 -13.20 -10.04 -2.69
CA PRO A 73 -13.17 -9.89 -1.25
C PRO A 73 -12.35 -8.65 -0.87
N MET A 74 -12.96 -7.76 -0.11
CA MET A 74 -12.29 -6.57 0.40
C MET A 74 -11.23 -7.03 1.41
N SER A 75 -9.97 -7.00 0.98
CA SER A 75 -8.79 -7.40 1.76
C SER A 75 -7.80 -6.24 1.80
N CYS A 76 -6.82 -6.31 2.70
CA CYS A 76 -5.77 -5.30 2.76
C CYS A 76 -5.05 -5.09 1.43
N VAL A 77 -4.78 -6.19 0.71
CA VAL A 77 -4.18 -6.19 -0.62
C VAL A 77 -5.10 -5.53 -1.66
N GLU A 78 -6.39 -5.89 -1.67
CA GLU A 78 -7.35 -5.34 -2.63
C GLU A 78 -7.60 -3.85 -2.40
N LEU A 79 -7.65 -3.39 -1.14
CA LEU A 79 -7.77 -1.97 -0.83
C LEU A 79 -6.54 -1.19 -1.33
N VAL A 80 -5.33 -1.65 -1.01
CA VAL A 80 -4.10 -0.98 -1.46
C VAL A 80 -4.00 -0.97 -3.00
N LYS A 81 -4.33 -2.06 -3.69
CA LYS A 81 -4.37 -2.07 -5.17
C LYS A 81 -5.31 -1.01 -5.73
N ARG A 82 -6.52 -0.87 -5.17
CA ARG A 82 -7.51 0.14 -5.61
C ARG A 82 -7.03 1.56 -5.35
N LEU A 83 -6.44 1.81 -4.19
CA LEU A 83 -5.87 3.11 -3.83
C LEU A 83 -4.71 3.49 -4.74
N LEU A 84 -3.89 2.52 -5.16
CA LEU A 84 -2.77 2.75 -6.08
C LEU A 84 -3.15 2.64 -7.58
N ALA A 85 -4.42 2.38 -7.90
CA ALA A 85 -4.91 2.12 -9.26
C ALA A 85 -4.19 0.95 -9.98
N VAL A 86 -3.69 -0.05 -9.22
CA VAL A 86 -2.95 -1.19 -9.74
C VAL A 86 -3.88 -2.34 -10.13
N ARG A 87 -3.83 -2.77 -11.40
CA ARG A 87 -4.53 -3.96 -11.88
C ARG A 87 -3.64 -5.19 -11.83
N ALA A 88 -3.79 -5.96 -10.77
CA ALA A 88 -3.14 -7.26 -10.61
C ALA A 88 -4.12 -8.32 -10.09
N PRO A 89 -4.87 -9.03 -10.97
CA PRO A 89 -5.87 -10.04 -10.59
C PRO A 89 -5.27 -11.24 -9.86
N ALA A 90 -4.03 -11.60 -10.20
CA ALA A 90 -3.32 -12.73 -9.61
C ALA A 90 -2.63 -12.39 -8.27
N VAL A 91 -2.72 -11.15 -7.79
CA VAL A 91 -2.07 -10.68 -6.55
C VAL A 91 -3.06 -10.74 -5.39
N TRP A 92 -2.80 -11.67 -4.46
CA TRP A 92 -3.68 -12.01 -3.33
C TRP A 92 -3.02 -11.84 -1.96
N THR A 93 -1.70 -11.68 -1.91
CA THR A 93 -0.93 -11.60 -0.65
C THR A 93 -0.09 -10.34 -0.60
N PRO A 94 0.25 -9.83 0.60
CA PRO A 94 1.10 -8.64 0.74
C PRO A 94 2.46 -8.80 0.05
N TYR A 95 3.05 -10.00 0.10
CA TYR A 95 4.32 -10.27 -0.58
C TYR A 95 4.19 -10.22 -2.11
N GLN A 96 3.12 -10.80 -2.68
CA GLN A 96 2.86 -10.70 -4.12
C GLN A 96 2.64 -9.25 -4.54
N LEU A 97 1.97 -8.45 -3.71
CA LEU A 97 1.79 -7.03 -3.99
C LEU A 97 3.13 -6.29 -3.99
N TYR A 98 3.95 -6.49 -2.96
CA TYR A 98 5.31 -5.92 -2.90
C TYR A 98 6.13 -6.26 -4.15
N ALA A 99 6.20 -7.53 -4.54
CA ALA A 99 6.94 -7.95 -5.73
C ALA A 99 6.38 -7.33 -7.02
N CYS A 100 5.05 -7.28 -7.14
CA CYS A 100 4.38 -6.68 -8.31
C CYS A 100 4.66 -5.17 -8.42
N LEU A 101 4.67 -4.45 -7.30
CA LEU A 101 4.93 -3.01 -7.29
C LEU A 101 6.40 -2.69 -7.63
N LEU A 102 7.33 -3.52 -7.15
CA LEU A 102 8.75 -3.36 -7.42
C LEU A 102 9.09 -3.64 -8.90
N ASP A 103 8.43 -4.62 -9.52
CA ASP A 103 8.60 -4.96 -10.93
C ASP A 103 8.08 -3.87 -11.88
N GLY A 104 6.99 -3.19 -11.49
CA GLY A 104 6.39 -2.11 -12.27
C GLY A 104 7.25 -0.85 -12.41
N ARG A 105 8.38 -0.75 -11.68
CA ARG A 105 9.32 0.40 -11.65
C ARG A 105 8.73 1.77 -11.26
N GLU A 106 7.45 1.82 -10.92
CA GLU A 106 6.80 3.01 -10.37
C GLU A 106 7.09 3.19 -8.87
N PHE A 107 7.50 2.11 -8.19
CA PHE A 107 7.80 2.07 -6.77
C PHE A 107 9.20 1.50 -6.53
N ASN A 108 9.91 2.07 -5.55
CA ASN A 108 11.25 1.67 -5.15
C ASN A 108 11.37 1.60 -3.62
N GLU A 109 12.27 0.77 -3.12
CA GLU A 109 12.63 0.82 -1.70
C GLU A 109 13.37 2.15 -1.43
N PRO A 110 13.05 2.87 -0.34
CA PRO A 110 13.86 4.02 0.05
C PRO A 110 15.30 3.57 0.28
N GLY A 111 16.27 4.45 -0.01
CA GLY A 111 17.69 4.26 0.31
C GLY A 111 18.00 4.38 1.80
#